data_AF-A0A9Q3HCC5-F1
#
_entry.id   AF-A0A9Q3HCC5-F1
#
_cell.length_a   1.000
_cell.length_b   1.000
_cell.length_c   1.000
_cell.angle_alpha   90.00
_cell.angle_beta   90.00
_cell.angle_gamma   90.00
#
_symmetry.space_group_name_H-M   'P 1'
#
loop_
_entity.id
_entity.type
_entity.pdbx_description
1 polymer ?
#
loop_
_entity_poly.entity_id
_entity_poly.type
_entity_poly.pdbx_seq_one_letter_code
_entity_poly.pdbx_strand_id
1 'polypeptide(L)'
;MKEIHCRRNWPWWKSQIIQKYSNGTWIWQKTMSFENDKYSVDKDPYEWCLRKSKRLKAIVPQMNIQMKNRKLLTQMPGDTRANLASIIGD
;
A
#
# COMPACT_ATOMS: atom_id res chain seq x y z
N MET A 1 -1.75 32.01 30.71
CA MET A 1 -2.70 31.65 29.63
C MET A 1 -2.15 30.43 28.91
N LYS A 2 -2.83 29.28 28.98
CA LYS A 2 -2.45 28.13 28.15
C LYS A 2 -2.87 28.44 26.72
N GLU A 3 -1.89 28.72 25.87
CA GLU A 3 -2.10 28.99 24.45
C GLU A 3 -2.99 27.90 23.87
N ILE A 4 -4.06 28.34 23.24
CA ILE A 4 -5.02 27.53 22.50
C ILE A 4 -4.21 26.74 21.48
N HIS A 5 -3.82 25.51 21.83
CA HIS A 5 -3.21 24.55 20.91
C HIS A 5 -4.30 24.14 19.93
N CYS A 6 -4.47 25.02 18.96
CA CYS A 6 -5.28 25.04 17.75
C CYS A 6 -6.38 23.97 17.63
N ARG A 7 -7.60 24.44 17.39
CA ARG A 7 -8.83 23.75 16.95
C ARG A 7 -8.64 22.96 15.64
N ARG A 8 -7.65 22.09 15.55
CA ARG A 8 -7.36 21.29 14.36
C ARG A 8 -7.75 19.84 14.63
N ASN A 9 -8.59 19.32 13.75
CA ASN A 9 -9.11 17.96 13.84
C ASN A 9 -8.01 16.93 13.57
N TRP A 10 -8.26 15.67 13.97
CA TRP A 10 -7.31 14.57 13.78
C TRP A 10 -6.82 14.38 12.32
N PRO A 11 -7.68 14.49 11.28
CA PRO A 11 -7.22 14.43 9.89
C PRO A 11 -6.11 15.43 9.55
N TRP A 12 -6.19 16.65 10.08
CA TRP A 12 -5.15 17.66 9.87
C TRP A 12 -3.82 17.26 10.52
N TRP A 13 -3.85 16.84 11.78
CA TRP A 13 -2.64 16.39 12.50
C TRP A 13 -1.99 15.20 11.83
N LYS A 14 -2.79 14.24 11.35
CA LYS A 14 -2.31 13.09 10.58
C LYS A 14 -1.58 13.55 9.31
N SER A 15 -2.13 14.53 8.59
CA SER A 15 -1.50 15.10 7.40
C SER A 15 -0.14 15.75 7.72
N GLN A 16 -0.04 16.49 8.82
CA GLN A 16 1.22 17.12 9.23
C GLN A 16 2.29 16.13 9.68
N ILE A 17 1.90 15.06 10.37
CA ILE A 17 2.81 13.97 10.72
C ILE A 17 3.32 13.30 9.44
N ILE A 18 2.43 13.02 8.48
CA ILE A 18 2.82 12.48 7.18
C ILE A 18 3.78 13.46 6.49
N GLN A 19 3.44 14.75 6.37
CA GLN A 19 4.28 15.73 5.69
C GLN A 19 5.68 15.87 6.33
N LYS A 20 5.76 15.82 7.66
CA LYS A 20 7.02 16.01 8.40
C LYS A 20 7.92 14.76 8.41
N TYR A 21 7.33 13.57 8.47
CA TYR A 21 8.07 12.31 8.65
C TYR A 21 8.09 11.40 7.41
N SER A 22 7.25 11.66 6.41
CA SER A 22 7.28 10.95 5.11
C SER A 22 8.32 11.60 4.20
N ASN A 23 9.58 11.55 4.62
CA ASN A 23 10.68 11.99 3.77
C ASN A 23 10.78 11.06 2.53
N GLY A 24 11.38 11.57 1.44
CA GLY A 24 11.51 10.80 0.19
C GLY A 24 12.18 9.44 0.40
N THR A 25 13.11 9.36 1.36
CA THR A 25 13.78 8.12 1.78
C THR A 25 12.80 7.09 2.37
N TRP A 26 11.86 7.50 3.22
CA TRP A 26 10.84 6.63 3.79
C TRP A 26 9.90 6.10 2.70
N ILE A 27 9.47 6.97 1.79
CA ILE A 27 8.64 6.57 0.65
C ILE A 27 9.39 5.53 -0.19
N TRP A 28 10.66 5.80 -0.51
CA TRP A 28 11.51 4.87 -1.24
C TRP A 28 11.66 3.53 -0.51
N GLN A 29 11.95 3.51 0.79
CA GLN A 29 12.05 2.29 1.60
C GLN A 29 10.75 1.48 1.60
N LYS A 30 9.59 2.15 1.70
CA LYS A 30 8.29 1.47 1.65
C LYS A 30 7.99 0.91 0.25
N THR A 31 8.36 1.62 -0.80
CA THR A 31 8.27 1.13 -2.19
C THR A 31 9.15 -0.10 -2.40
N MET A 32 10.42 -0.06 -2.00
CA MET A 32 11.32 -1.22 -2.09
C MET A 32 10.79 -2.41 -1.28
N SER A 33 10.29 -2.17 -0.07
CA SER A 33 9.65 -3.20 0.76
C SER A 33 8.39 -3.79 0.11
N PHE A 34 7.68 -3.01 -0.71
CA PHE A 34 6.54 -3.48 -1.48
C PHE A 34 6.99 -4.33 -2.66
N GLU A 35 8.02 -3.93 -3.40
CA GLU A 35 8.49 -4.61 -4.60
C GLU A 35 9.24 -5.92 -4.31
N ASN A 36 9.99 -5.98 -3.20
CA ASN A 36 10.78 -7.17 -2.84
C ASN A 36 9.93 -8.31 -2.25
N ASP A 37 8.75 -8.02 -1.71
CA ASP A 37 7.93 -9.02 -1.03
C ASP A 37 6.95 -9.69 -2.03
N LYS A 38 7.51 -10.52 -2.90
CA LYS A 38 6.71 -11.31 -3.86
C LYS A 38 5.77 -12.27 -3.13
N TYR A 39 4.68 -12.64 -3.80
CA TYR A 39 3.80 -13.69 -3.32
C TYR A 39 4.51 -15.05 -3.37
N SER A 40 4.35 -15.85 -2.33
CA SER A 40 4.77 -17.26 -2.28
C SER A 40 3.55 -18.10 -2.00
N VAL A 41 3.51 -19.32 -2.55
CA VAL A 41 2.38 -20.26 -2.40
C VAL A 41 2.18 -20.66 -0.93
N ASP A 42 3.23 -20.59 -0.11
CA ASP A 42 3.19 -20.95 1.32
C ASP A 42 2.50 -19.89 2.21
N LYS A 43 2.16 -18.72 1.65
CA LYS A 43 1.53 -17.62 2.39
C LYS A 43 0.03 -17.63 2.16
N ASP A 44 -0.75 -17.37 3.20
CA ASP A 44 -2.18 -17.13 3.05
C ASP A 44 -2.46 -15.96 2.06
N PRO A 45 -3.20 -16.20 0.97
CA PRO A 45 -3.44 -15.19 -0.06
C PRO A 45 -4.14 -13.94 0.48
N TYR A 46 -5.10 -14.13 1.40
CA TYR A 46 -5.90 -13.03 1.94
C TYR A 46 -5.02 -12.10 2.79
N GLU A 47 -4.29 -12.65 3.76
CA GLU A 47 -3.38 -11.91 4.63
C GLU A 47 -2.28 -11.21 3.82
N TRP A 48 -1.72 -11.89 2.81
CA TRP A 48 -0.73 -11.27 1.92
C TRP A 48 -1.33 -10.08 1.17
N CYS A 49 -2.51 -10.23 0.55
CA CYS A 49 -3.18 -9.16 -0.17
C CYS A 49 -3.54 -7.99 0.75
N LEU A 50 -4.01 -8.26 1.97
CA LEU A 50 -4.36 -7.23 2.96
C LEU A 50 -3.14 -6.43 3.38
N ARG A 51 -2.02 -7.09 3.67
CA ARG A 51 -0.76 -6.45 4.04
C ARG A 51 -0.20 -5.59 2.91
N LYS A 52 -0.23 -6.09 1.68
CA LYS A 52 0.19 -5.32 0.49
C LYS A 52 -0.71 -4.13 0.22
N SER A 53 -2.01 -4.31 0.35
CA SER A 53 -3.03 -3.26 0.28
C SER A 53 -2.74 -2.12 1.27
N LYS A 54 -2.42 -2.45 2.53
CA LYS A 54 -2.06 -1.46 3.56
C LYS A 54 -0.79 -0.69 3.18
N ARG A 55 0.24 -1.38 2.63
CA ARG A 55 1.48 -0.73 2.16
C ARG A 55 1.22 0.22 0.99
N LEU A 56 0.43 -0.18 0.00
CA LEU A 56 0.06 0.68 -1.13
C LEU A 56 -0.70 1.93 -0.66
N LYS A 57 -1.64 1.78 0.28
CA LYS A 57 -2.37 2.91 0.87
C LYS A 57 -1.46 3.88 1.64
N ALA A 58 -0.35 3.40 2.19
CA ALA A 58 0.63 4.24 2.87
C ALA A 58 1.54 5.02 1.90
N ILE A 59 1.86 4.45 0.73
CA ILE A 59 2.70 5.08 -0.29
C ILE A 59 1.87 6.03 -1.17
N VAL A 60 0.69 5.57 -1.61
CA VAL A 60 -0.23 6.31 -2.48
C VAL A 60 -1.65 6.19 -1.93
N PRO A 61 -2.06 7.09 -1.02
CA PRO A 61 -3.38 7.02 -0.36
C PRO A 61 -4.56 7.16 -1.33
N GLN A 62 -4.36 7.88 -2.44
CA GLN A 62 -5.40 8.18 -3.44
C GLN A 62 -5.47 7.15 -4.57
N MET A 63 -4.90 5.94 -4.38
CA MET A 63 -4.87 4.92 -5.40
C MET A 63 -6.26 4.28 -5.63
N ASN A 64 -6.71 4.31 -6.88
CA ASN A 64 -7.87 3.56 -7.38
C ASN A 64 -7.73 2.05 -7.10
N ILE A 65 -8.86 1.38 -6.77
CA ILE A 65 -8.98 -0.07 -6.60
C ILE A 65 -8.39 -0.87 -7.78
N GLN A 66 -8.71 -0.53 -9.02
CA GLN A 66 -8.18 -1.18 -10.23
C GLN A 66 -6.65 -1.07 -10.30
N MET A 67 -6.11 0.12 -10.01
CA MET A 67 -4.66 0.34 -10.03
C MET A 67 -3.95 -0.42 -8.91
N LYS A 68 -4.57 -0.49 -7.74
CA LYS A 68 -4.13 -1.30 -6.62
C LYS A 68 -4.12 -2.79 -6.98
N ASN A 69 -5.20 -3.30 -7.57
CA ASN A 69 -5.30 -4.70 -8.00
C ASN A 69 -4.23 -5.03 -9.05
N ARG A 70 -4.03 -4.15 -10.05
CA ARG A 70 -2.95 -4.31 -11.03
C ARG A 70 -1.57 -4.38 -10.38
N LYS A 71 -1.30 -3.50 -9.40
CA LYS A 71 -0.04 -3.51 -8.64
C LYS A 71 0.14 -4.77 -7.78
N LEU A 72 -0.94 -5.36 -7.27
CA LEU A 72 -0.87 -6.63 -6.54
C LEU A 72 -0.54 -7.79 -7.48
N LEU A 73 -1.20 -7.85 -8.63
CA LEU A 73 -0.97 -8.88 -9.65
C LEU A 73 0.47 -8.88 -10.18
N THR A 74 1.13 -7.72 -10.27
CA THR A 74 2.55 -7.66 -10.69
C THR A 74 3.53 -8.18 -9.63
N GLN A 75 3.08 -8.41 -8.40
CA GLN A 75 3.89 -9.00 -7.33
C GLN A 75 3.69 -10.52 -7.20
N MET A 76 2.80 -11.11 -8.00
CA MET A 76 2.60 -12.55 -8.08
C MET A 76 3.56 -13.18 -9.08
N PRO A 77 3.98 -14.45 -8.86
CA PRO A 77 4.69 -15.24 -9.86
C PRO A 77 3.92 -15.32 -11.18
N GLY A 78 4.64 -15.45 -12.31
CA GLY A 78 4.06 -15.51 -13.65
C GLY A 78 2.99 -16.59 -13.79
N ASP A 79 3.23 -17.77 -13.23
CA ASP A 79 2.32 -18.91 -13.32
C ASP A 79 1.03 -18.66 -12.53
N THR A 80 1.12 -18.12 -11.31
CA THR A 80 -0.05 -17.76 -10.49
C THR A 80 -0.87 -16.66 -11.17
N ARG A 81 -0.19 -15.67 -11.77
CA ARG A 81 -0.84 -14.58 -12.49
C ARG A 81 -1.57 -15.08 -13.75
N ALA A 82 -0.94 -15.99 -14.51
CA ALA A 82 -1.53 -16.60 -15.69
C ALA A 82 -2.76 -17.45 -15.34
N ASN A 83 -2.68 -18.24 -14.25
CA ASN A 83 -3.79 -19.04 -13.76
C ASN A 83 -4.97 -18.19 -13.26
N LEU A 84 -4.71 -17.06 -12.60
CA LEU A 84 -5.78 -16.14 -12.22
C LEU A 84 -6.40 -15.43 -13.44
N ALA A 85 -5.59 -15.06 -14.42
CA ALA A 85 -6.08 -14.44 -15.66
C ALA A 85 -6.96 -15.40 -16.47
N SER A 86 -6.63 -16.69 -16.54
CA SER A 86 -7.45 -17.69 -17.22
C SER A 86 -8.77 -17.99 -16.51
N ILE A 87 -8.82 -17.86 -15.17
CA ILE A 87 -10.05 -18.00 -14.39
C ILE A 87 -10.95 -16.78 -14.53
N ILE A 88 -10.38 -15.58 -14.62
CA ILE A 88 -11.15 -14.33 -14.64
C ILE A 88 -11.77 -14.09 -16.02
N GLY A 89 -11.17 -14.60 -17.10
CA GLY A 89 -11.69 -14.41 -18.47
C GLY A 89 -11.63 -12.94 -18.93
N ASP A 90 -11.65 -12.73 -20.24
CA ASP A 90 -11.54 -11.41 -20.89
C ASP A 90 -12.50 -10.34 -20.34
#